data_AF-A0A060WS45-F1
#
_entry.id   AF-A0A060WS45-F1
#
_cell.length_a   1.000
_cell.length_b   1.000
_cell.length_c   1.000
_cell.angle_alpha   90.00
_cell.angle_beta   90.00
_cell.angle_gamma   90.00
#
_symmetry.space_group_name_H-M   'P 1'
#
loop_
_entity.id
_entity.type
_entity.pdbx_description
1 polymer ?
#
loop_
_entity_poly.entity_id
_entity_poly.type
_entity_poly.pdbx_seq_one_letter_code
_entity_poly.pdbx_strand_id
1 'polypeptide(L)'
;MSRGGGATTLSGSIAGLEGVSQLALRRATSMRKTFTIGVAAVKKKSLCIQIKLQVDALLDTVRRSRVHFIHCLLPNSDALRAGRGELESQGESGDSGLMQLDVVLLRSQLRGSKLLDALRIYRQGYPDHMVFSEFCRRFDVLAPHLTKKLGRNYMVKDEKKVSIFLCVFWRK
;
A
#
# COMPACT_ATOMS: atom_id res chain seq x y z
N MET A 1 5.18 34.60 -44.70
CA MET A 1 4.74 34.62 -43.29
C MET A 1 3.53 33.71 -43.14
N SER A 2 3.37 33.13 -41.94
CA SER A 2 2.35 32.15 -41.51
C SER A 2 2.60 30.68 -41.86
N ARG A 3 3.21 29.96 -40.92
CA ARG A 3 3.17 28.50 -40.81
C ARG A 3 2.05 28.14 -39.84
N GLY A 4 0.99 27.50 -40.35
CA GLY A 4 -0.09 26.96 -39.55
C GLY A 4 0.44 25.94 -38.55
N GLY A 5 0.17 26.18 -37.27
CA GLY A 5 0.50 25.27 -36.17
C GLY A 5 -0.36 24.01 -36.26
N GLY A 6 0.23 22.93 -36.76
CA GLY A 6 -0.35 21.59 -36.65
C GLY A 6 -0.44 21.19 -35.19
N ALA A 7 -1.65 21.17 -34.65
CA ALA A 7 -1.96 20.51 -33.40
C ALA A 7 -1.62 19.03 -33.57
N THR A 8 -0.52 18.58 -32.95
CA THR A 8 -0.26 17.15 -32.82
C THR A 8 -1.29 16.59 -31.84
N THR A 9 -2.37 16.07 -32.40
CA THR A 9 -3.36 15.24 -31.73
C THR A 9 -2.64 14.00 -31.19
N LEU A 10 -2.28 14.05 -29.91
CA LEU A 10 -1.77 12.89 -29.19
C LEU A 10 -2.94 11.91 -29.03
N SER A 11 -2.78 10.77 -29.70
CA SER A 11 -3.73 9.66 -29.72
C SER A 11 -4.24 9.31 -28.32
N GLY A 12 -5.55 9.17 -28.23
CA GLY A 12 -6.34 9.14 -27.02
C GLY A 12 -6.13 7.90 -26.15
N SER A 13 -5.88 8.17 -24.87
CA SER A 13 -6.50 7.49 -23.73
C SER A 13 -6.07 8.21 -22.46
N ILE A 14 -6.64 9.39 -22.22
CA ILE A 14 -6.58 10.03 -20.90
C ILE A 14 -8.02 10.23 -20.46
N ALA A 15 -8.66 9.15 -20.01
CA ALA A 15 -9.90 9.24 -19.27
C ALA A 15 -9.60 10.00 -17.96
N GLY A 16 -10.28 11.13 -17.73
CA GLY A 16 -10.19 11.89 -16.47
C GLY A 16 -9.79 13.37 -16.58
N LEU A 17 -9.66 13.94 -17.78
CA LEU A 17 -9.44 15.38 -17.98
C LEU A 17 -10.75 16.19 -18.13
N GLU A 18 -11.88 15.70 -17.61
CA GLU A 18 -13.17 16.42 -17.63
C GLU A 18 -13.61 16.83 -16.21
N GLY A 19 -12.67 16.97 -15.28
CA GLY A 19 -12.94 17.41 -13.92
C GLY A 19 -12.69 18.90 -13.74
N VAL A 20 -13.74 19.69 -13.46
CA VAL A 20 -13.70 21.13 -13.07
C VAL A 20 -13.00 21.37 -11.71
N SER A 21 -12.41 20.33 -11.09
CA SER A 21 -11.72 20.46 -9.81
C SER A 21 -10.33 21.13 -9.95
N GLN A 22 -10.03 22.05 -9.04
CA GLN A 22 -8.72 22.74 -8.97
C GLN A 22 -7.54 21.76 -8.84
N LEU A 23 -7.80 20.58 -8.25
CA LEU A 23 -6.83 19.50 -8.10
C LEU A 23 -6.55 18.78 -9.44
N ALA A 24 -7.57 18.58 -10.27
CA ALA A 24 -7.42 18.02 -11.62
C ALA A 24 -6.69 18.99 -12.55
N LEU A 25 -6.98 20.30 -12.46
CA LEU A 25 -6.26 21.33 -13.21
C LEU A 25 -4.77 21.41 -12.82
N ARG A 26 -4.44 21.25 -11.53
CA ARG A 26 -3.04 21.16 -11.06
C ARG A 26 -2.33 19.90 -11.57
N ARG A 27 -3.02 18.77 -11.65
CA ARG A 27 -2.47 17.53 -12.26
C ARG A 27 -2.21 17.72 -13.76
N ALA A 28 -3.17 18.29 -14.49
CA ALA A 28 -3.07 18.55 -15.92
C ALA A 28 -1.93 19.52 -16.29
N THR A 29 -1.80 20.62 -15.54
CA THR A 29 -0.74 21.63 -15.76
C THR A 29 0.64 21.08 -15.38
N SER A 30 0.73 20.27 -14.32
CA SER A 30 1.98 19.59 -13.96
C SER A 30 2.43 18.59 -15.03
N MET A 31 1.52 17.77 -15.56
CA MET A 31 1.81 16.84 -16.65
C MET A 31 2.33 17.58 -17.90
N ARG A 32 1.71 18.72 -18.22
CA ARG A 32 2.13 19.55 -19.35
C ARG A 32 3.55 20.10 -19.15
N LYS A 33 3.93 20.49 -17.92
CA LYS A 33 5.28 20.96 -17.57
C LYS A 33 6.36 19.88 -17.73
N THR A 34 6.11 18.67 -17.21
CA THR A 34 7.05 17.54 -17.35
C THR A 34 7.19 17.13 -18.82
N PHE A 35 6.09 17.18 -19.60
CA PHE A 35 6.12 16.88 -21.03
C PHE A 35 6.85 17.96 -21.85
N THR A 36 6.68 19.26 -21.54
CA THR A 36 7.37 20.37 -22.24
C THR A 36 8.89 20.37 -22.07
N ILE A 37 9.41 19.95 -20.91
CA ILE A 37 10.85 19.81 -20.67
C ILE A 37 11.46 18.67 -21.51
N GLY A 38 10.67 17.65 -21.85
CA GLY A 38 11.08 16.52 -22.69
C GLY A 38 10.97 16.75 -24.21
N VAL A 39 10.34 17.82 -24.69
CA VAL A 39 10.02 18.03 -26.13
C VAL A 39 11.27 18.13 -27.00
N ALA A 40 12.38 18.64 -26.46
CA ALA A 40 13.67 18.65 -27.17
C ALA A 40 14.25 17.23 -27.36
N ALA A 41 13.98 16.30 -26.44
CA ALA A 41 14.42 14.90 -26.50
C ALA A 41 13.49 14.00 -27.34
N VAL A 42 12.19 14.34 -27.43
CA VAL A 42 11.21 13.64 -28.29
C VAL A 42 11.52 13.82 -29.78
N LYS A 43 12.33 14.81 -30.16
CA LYS A 43 12.76 15.10 -31.54
C LYS A 43 13.55 13.94 -32.19
N LYS A 44 14.07 12.97 -31.42
CA LYS A 44 14.82 11.81 -31.92
C LYS A 44 13.98 10.56 -32.26
N LYS A 45 12.64 10.58 -32.17
CA LYS A 45 11.74 9.43 -32.46
C LYS A 45 12.14 8.10 -31.78
N SER A 46 12.92 8.13 -30.70
CA SER A 46 13.34 6.93 -29.99
C SER A 46 12.22 6.45 -29.05
N LEU A 47 11.73 5.24 -29.27
CA LEU A 47 10.70 4.62 -28.45
C LEU A 47 11.11 4.53 -26.97
N CYS A 48 12.38 4.20 -26.71
CA CYS A 48 12.92 4.10 -25.35
C CYS A 48 12.84 5.46 -24.61
N ILE A 49 13.19 6.56 -25.30
CA ILE A 49 13.10 7.92 -24.73
C ILE A 49 11.63 8.28 -24.44
N GLN A 50 10.71 7.93 -25.33
CA GLN A 50 9.28 8.20 -25.13
C GLN A 50 8.72 7.44 -23.91
N ILE A 51 9.02 6.15 -23.78
CA ILE A 51 8.59 5.33 -22.64
C ILE A 51 9.15 5.91 -21.34
N LYS A 52 10.45 6.26 -21.30
CA LYS A 52 11.07 6.86 -20.12
C LYS A 52 10.35 8.14 -19.69
N LEU A 53 10.14 9.08 -20.61
CA LEU A 53 9.49 10.35 -20.30
C LEU A 53 8.04 10.17 -19.83
N GLN A 54 7.33 9.18 -20.38
CA GLN A 54 5.97 8.84 -19.94
C GLN A 54 5.96 8.26 -18.51
N VAL A 55 6.88 7.33 -18.22
CA VAL A 55 7.03 6.74 -16.88
C VAL A 55 7.45 7.80 -15.85
N ASP A 56 8.38 8.70 -16.21
CA ASP A 56 8.82 9.79 -15.33
C ASP A 56 7.65 10.74 -14.99
N ALA A 57 6.83 11.11 -15.99
CA ALA A 57 5.64 11.94 -15.78
C ALA A 57 4.57 11.24 -14.91
N LEU A 58 4.41 9.92 -15.06
CA LEU A 58 3.53 9.13 -14.22
C LEU A 58 4.02 9.10 -12.77
N LEU A 59 5.31 8.84 -12.56
CA LEU A 59 5.93 8.82 -11.22
C LEU A 59 5.80 10.17 -10.51
N ASP A 60 6.00 11.28 -11.22
CA ASP A 60 5.82 12.62 -10.67
C ASP A 60 4.38 12.87 -10.21
N THR A 61 3.40 12.32 -10.94
CA THR A 61 1.98 12.43 -10.56
C THR A 61 1.69 11.62 -9.31
N VAL A 62 2.20 10.39 -9.22
CA VAL A 62 2.05 9.52 -8.04
C VAL A 62 2.69 10.16 -6.81
N ARG A 63 3.90 10.71 -6.92
CA ARG A 63 4.62 11.36 -5.81
C ARG A 63 3.90 12.57 -5.22
N ARG A 64 3.06 13.25 -6.00
CA ARG A 64 2.26 14.41 -5.55
C ARG A 64 0.90 14.01 -4.97
N SER A 65 0.60 12.72 -4.87
CA SER A 65 -0.68 12.19 -4.40
C SER A 65 -0.54 11.48 -3.06
N ARG A 66 -1.67 11.31 -2.34
CA ARG A 66 -1.75 10.37 -1.22
C ARG A 66 -1.96 8.98 -1.79
N VAL A 67 -0.97 8.11 -1.62
CA VAL A 67 -0.96 6.77 -2.22
C VAL A 67 -1.55 5.77 -1.25
N HIS A 68 -2.46 4.94 -1.75
CA HIS A 68 -2.96 3.75 -1.07
C HIS A 68 -2.61 2.52 -1.91
N PHE A 69 -2.09 1.48 -1.28
CA PHE A 69 -1.67 0.26 -1.95
C PHE A 69 -2.72 -0.83 -1.72
N ILE A 70 -3.21 -1.44 -2.79
CA ILE A 70 -4.11 -2.60 -2.77
C ILE A 70 -3.36 -3.75 -3.41
N HIS A 71 -3.15 -4.84 -2.66
CA HIS A 71 -2.48 -6.03 -3.15
C HIS A 71 -3.51 -7.11 -3.46
N CYS A 72 -3.75 -7.38 -4.74
CA CYS A 72 -4.62 -8.47 -5.17
C CYS A 72 -3.80 -9.76 -5.28
N LEU A 73 -4.18 -10.78 -4.51
CA LEU A 73 -3.53 -12.10 -4.50
C LEU A 73 -4.46 -13.15 -5.09
N LEU A 74 -3.89 -14.15 -5.77
CA LEU A 74 -4.64 -15.23 -6.38
C LEU A 74 -4.62 -16.45 -5.44
N PRO A 75 -5.78 -16.98 -5.01
CA PRO A 75 -5.83 -18.05 -4.02
C PRO A 75 -5.29 -19.39 -4.55
N ASN A 76 -5.48 -19.69 -5.84
CA ASN A 76 -4.90 -20.82 -6.54
C ASN A 76 -4.82 -20.53 -8.05
N SER A 77 -4.02 -21.31 -8.79
CA SER A 77 -3.83 -21.12 -10.24
C SER A 77 -5.11 -21.24 -11.07
N ASP A 78 -6.09 -22.01 -10.59
CA ASP A 78 -7.34 -22.31 -11.31
C ASP A 78 -8.49 -21.35 -10.98
N ALA A 79 -8.32 -20.47 -9.98
CA ALA A 79 -9.33 -19.51 -9.55
C ALA A 79 -9.72 -18.51 -10.65
N LEU A 80 -8.80 -18.23 -11.58
CA LEU A 80 -9.05 -17.40 -12.77
C LEU A 80 -9.90 -18.11 -13.83
N ARG A 81 -9.91 -19.45 -13.84
CA ARG A 81 -10.72 -20.27 -14.76
C ARG A 81 -12.15 -20.41 -14.24
N ALA A 82 -12.32 -20.62 -12.94
CA ALA A 82 -13.64 -20.69 -12.30
C ALA A 82 -14.46 -19.39 -12.46
N GLY A 83 -13.82 -18.22 -12.53
CA GLY A 83 -14.49 -16.93 -12.71
C GLY A 83 -14.82 -16.55 -14.16
N ARG A 84 -14.36 -17.31 -15.17
CA ARG A 84 -14.56 -16.99 -16.60
C ARG A 84 -15.66 -17.81 -17.30
N GLY A 85 -16.40 -18.61 -16.55
CA GLY A 85 -17.50 -19.41 -17.08
C GLY A 85 -16.99 -20.75 -17.58
N GLU A 86 -17.15 -21.78 -16.75
CA GLU A 86 -17.60 -23.11 -17.15
C GLU A 86 -17.92 -23.87 -15.86
N LEU A 87 -19.20 -24.13 -15.69
CA LEU A 87 -19.83 -24.85 -14.59
C LEU A 87 -20.01 -26.30 -15.05
N GLU A 88 -18.93 -26.95 -15.47
CA GLU A 88 -18.90 -28.32 -16.00
C GLU A 88 -17.47 -28.81 -15.68
N SER A 89 -17.16 -29.84 -14.89
CA SER A 89 -17.81 -31.11 -14.61
C SER A 89 -17.49 -31.54 -13.17
N GLN A 90 -18.54 -31.80 -12.38
CA GLN A 90 -18.45 -32.44 -11.08
C GLN A 90 -17.97 -33.90 -11.26
N GLY A 91 -16.69 -34.15 -10.95
CA GLY A 91 -16.06 -35.47 -10.91
C GLY A 91 -15.46 -35.74 -9.53
N GLU A 92 -16.32 -36.21 -8.63
CA GLU A 92 -16.08 -37.16 -7.54
C GLU A 92 -14.69 -37.21 -6.88
N SER A 93 -14.52 -36.41 -5.83
CA SER A 93 -13.67 -36.73 -4.67
C SER A 93 -14.13 -35.85 -3.51
N GLY A 94 -14.68 -36.48 -2.47
CA GLY A 94 -15.24 -35.81 -1.30
C GLY A 94 -14.19 -35.05 -0.50
N ASP A 95 -14.07 -33.75 -0.76
CA ASP A 95 -13.71 -32.69 0.20
C ASP A 95 -14.21 -31.33 -0.32
N SER A 96 -15.48 -31.31 -0.74
CA SER A 96 -16.13 -30.14 -1.33
C SER A 96 -16.50 -29.15 -0.23
N GLY A 97 -15.58 -28.25 0.12
CA GLY A 97 -15.87 -27.17 1.07
C GLY A 97 -14.72 -26.24 1.43
N LEU A 98 -13.46 -26.65 1.27
CA LEU A 98 -12.30 -25.79 1.54
C LEU A 98 -11.77 -25.21 0.24
N MET A 99 -11.72 -23.87 0.16
CA MET A 99 -10.97 -23.19 -0.89
C MET A 99 -9.53 -23.71 -0.88
N GLN A 100 -9.19 -24.60 -1.81
CA GLN A 100 -7.84 -25.16 -1.90
C GLN A 100 -6.89 -24.01 -2.23
N LEU A 101 -6.08 -23.65 -1.24
CA LEU A 101 -5.20 -22.49 -1.29
C LEU A 101 -3.81 -22.95 -1.72
N ASP A 102 -3.32 -22.46 -2.86
CA ASP A 102 -1.97 -22.76 -3.30
C ASP A 102 -0.97 -21.90 -2.51
N VAL A 103 -0.43 -22.49 -1.45
CA VAL A 103 0.53 -21.83 -0.57
C VAL A 103 1.83 -21.48 -1.31
N VAL A 104 2.24 -22.27 -2.31
CA VAL A 104 3.47 -22.01 -3.06
C VAL A 104 3.27 -20.78 -3.95
N LEU A 105 2.15 -20.73 -4.68
CA LEU A 105 1.77 -19.58 -5.47
C LEU A 105 1.66 -18.32 -4.60
N LEU A 106 0.93 -18.37 -3.49
CA LEU A 106 0.78 -17.22 -2.60
C LEU A 106 2.12 -16.73 -2.04
N ARG A 107 3.01 -17.64 -1.64
CA ARG A 107 4.37 -17.27 -1.20
C ARG A 107 5.15 -16.56 -2.30
N SER A 108 5.02 -17.00 -3.55
CA SER A 108 5.65 -16.34 -4.70
C SER A 108 5.08 -14.93 -4.92
N GLN A 109 3.75 -14.75 -4.82
CA GLN A 109 3.09 -13.46 -4.97
C GLN A 109 3.44 -12.49 -3.83
N LEU A 110 3.53 -12.98 -2.59
CA LEU A 110 3.95 -12.17 -1.43
C LEU A 110 5.40 -11.68 -1.56
N ARG A 111 6.30 -12.50 -2.13
CA ARG A 111 7.68 -12.10 -2.43
C ARG A 111 7.74 -11.12 -3.61
N GLY A 112 6.99 -11.38 -4.67
CA GLY A 112 6.92 -10.54 -5.86
C GLY A 112 6.32 -9.16 -5.60
N SER A 113 5.34 -9.06 -4.71
CA SER A 113 4.69 -7.81 -4.31
C SER A 113 5.50 -6.94 -3.35
N LYS A 114 6.68 -7.42 -2.90
CA LYS A 114 7.57 -6.72 -1.95
C LYS A 114 6.94 -6.42 -0.58
N LEU A 115 5.80 -7.03 -0.27
CA LEU A 115 5.12 -6.85 1.02
C LEU A 115 5.99 -7.32 2.19
N LEU A 116 6.71 -8.43 2.03
CA LEU A 116 7.64 -8.93 3.05
C LEU A 116 8.79 -7.97 3.33
N ASP A 117 9.30 -7.28 2.31
CA ASP A 117 10.37 -6.31 2.47
C ASP A 117 9.87 -5.03 3.16
N ALA A 118 8.66 -4.57 2.81
CA ALA A 118 8.00 -3.48 3.53
C ALA A 118 7.77 -3.82 5.02
N LEU A 119 7.31 -5.04 5.31
CA LEU A 119 7.14 -5.53 6.68
C LEU A 119 8.45 -5.59 7.46
N ARG A 120 9.56 -5.97 6.81
CA ARG A 120 10.89 -5.97 7.44
C ARG A 120 11.31 -4.57 7.87
N ILE A 121 11.12 -3.58 7.01
CA ILE A 121 11.42 -2.17 7.33
C ILE A 121 10.53 -1.69 8.48
N TYR A 122 9.23 -2.02 8.45
CA TYR A 122 8.30 -1.64 9.51
C TYR A 122 8.70 -2.22 10.89
N ARG A 123 9.13 -3.48 10.93
CA ARG A 123 9.58 -4.15 12.16
C ARG A 123 10.94 -3.69 12.68
N GLN A 124 11.73 -2.96 11.88
CA GLN A 124 12.97 -2.36 12.35
C GLN A 124 12.72 -1.18 13.31
N GLY A 125 11.52 -0.59 13.28
CA GLY A 125 11.07 0.41 14.24
C GLY A 125 10.35 -0.19 15.45
N TYR A 126 9.38 0.56 15.98
CA TYR A 126 8.47 0.13 17.05
C TYR A 126 7.06 -0.02 16.48
N PRO A 127 6.75 -1.17 15.84
CA PRO A 127 5.47 -1.37 15.17
C PRO A 127 4.31 -1.34 16.16
N ASP A 128 4.49 -2.06 17.27
CA ASP A 128 3.54 -2.13 18.36
C ASP A 128 3.76 -0.97 19.32
N HIS A 129 2.80 -0.07 19.36
CA HIS A 129 2.72 1.02 20.32
C HIS A 129 1.28 1.10 20.82
N MET A 130 1.13 1.40 22.10
CA MET A 130 -0.18 1.57 22.71
C MET A 130 -0.09 2.66 23.78
N VAL A 131 -1.23 3.23 24.13
CA VAL A 131 -1.31 4.26 25.19
C VAL A 131 -1.06 3.62 26.55
N PHE A 132 -0.45 4.36 27.48
CA PHE A 132 -0.11 3.84 28.81
C PHE A 132 -1.31 3.28 29.57
N SER A 133 -2.47 3.94 29.51
CA SER A 133 -3.71 3.43 30.11
C SER A 133 -4.11 2.05 29.58
N GLU A 134 -3.98 1.82 28.27
CA GLU A 134 -4.26 0.52 27.64
C GLU A 134 -3.20 -0.52 28.02
N PHE A 135 -1.93 -0.13 28.07
CA PHE A 135 -0.84 -0.99 28.52
C PHE A 135 -1.06 -1.46 29.96
N CYS A 136 -1.32 -0.52 30.88
CA CYS A 136 -1.62 -0.82 32.27
C CYS A 136 -2.83 -1.77 32.39
N ARG A 137 -3.92 -1.52 31.65
CA ARG A 137 -5.12 -2.37 31.69
C ARG A 137 -4.88 -3.80 31.16
N ARG A 138 -3.97 -3.98 30.19
CA ARG A 138 -3.68 -5.29 29.61
C ARG A 138 -2.69 -6.10 30.44
N PHE A 139 -1.74 -5.44 31.11
CA PHE A 139 -0.59 -6.08 31.74
C PHE A 139 -0.56 -5.97 33.28
N ASP A 140 -1.55 -5.32 33.91
CA ASP A 140 -1.65 -5.24 35.38
C ASP A 140 -1.72 -6.62 36.07
N VAL A 141 -2.33 -7.61 35.42
CA VAL A 141 -2.39 -9.01 35.89
C VAL A 141 -1.01 -9.62 36.08
N LEU A 142 -0.01 -9.19 35.29
CA LEU A 142 1.35 -9.72 35.36
C LEU A 142 2.14 -9.18 36.56
N ALA A 143 1.65 -8.14 37.25
CA ALA A 143 2.28 -7.57 38.43
C ALA A 143 1.28 -7.35 39.58
N PRO A 144 0.75 -8.44 40.19
CA PRO A 144 -0.26 -8.36 41.26
C PRO A 144 0.25 -7.68 42.54
N HIS A 145 1.57 -7.53 42.69
CA HIS A 145 2.20 -6.82 43.80
C HIS A 145 2.11 -5.29 43.64
N LEU A 146 2.02 -4.79 42.40
CA LEU A 146 1.92 -3.36 42.11
C LEU A 146 0.51 -2.83 42.41
N THR A 147 -0.52 -3.58 42.01
CA THR A 147 -1.92 -3.24 42.24
C THR A 147 -2.27 -3.22 43.73
N LYS A 148 -1.64 -4.08 44.54
CA LYS A 148 -1.82 -4.12 46.00
C LYS A 148 -1.08 -2.99 46.75
N LYS A 149 0.09 -2.54 46.29
CA LYS A 149 0.89 -1.50 46.98
C LYS A 149 0.55 -0.06 46.59
N LEU A 150 0.16 0.18 45.34
CA LEU A 150 -0.05 1.56 44.85
C LEU A 150 -1.54 1.96 44.81
N GLY A 151 -2.47 1.02 44.87
CA GLY A 151 -3.90 1.32 44.78
C GLY A 151 -4.31 1.85 43.40
N ARG A 152 -5.58 1.60 43.01
CA ARG A 152 -6.10 2.00 41.69
C ARG A 152 -5.97 3.51 41.42
N ASN A 153 -5.96 4.34 42.47
CA ASN A 153 -5.88 5.81 42.36
C ASN A 153 -4.46 6.35 42.07
N TYR A 154 -3.40 5.59 42.35
CA TYR A 154 -2.01 6.00 42.02
C TYR A 154 -1.63 5.60 40.59
N MET A 155 -2.21 4.51 40.07
CA MET A 155 -1.99 4.06 38.69
C MET A 155 -2.37 5.11 37.65
N VAL A 156 -3.43 5.90 37.90
CA VAL A 156 -3.94 6.93 36.98
C VAL A 156 -3.08 8.21 37.02
N LYS A 157 -2.41 8.52 38.13
CA LYS A 157 -1.56 9.73 38.26
C LYS A 157 -0.17 9.56 37.66
N ASP A 158 0.34 8.32 37.58
CA ASP A 158 1.73 8.01 37.19
C ASP A 158 1.78 6.83 36.18
N GLU A 159 0.85 6.81 35.21
CA GLU A 159 0.73 5.73 34.20
C GLU A 159 2.06 5.43 33.48
N LYS A 160 2.88 6.47 33.25
CA LYS A 160 4.23 6.34 32.67
C LYS A 160 5.17 5.52 33.54
N LYS A 161 5.21 5.79 34.85
CA LYS A 161 6.09 5.05 35.79
C LYS A 161 5.62 3.60 35.94
N VAL A 162 4.31 3.37 36.03
CA VAL A 162 3.72 2.03 36.10
C VAL A 162 4.05 1.23 34.85
N SER A 163 3.92 1.85 33.66
CA SER A 163 4.24 1.19 32.39
C SER A 163 5.74 0.88 32.25
N ILE A 164 6.62 1.79 32.66
CA ILE A 164 8.08 1.52 32.68
C ILE A 164 8.40 0.35 33.62
N PHE A 165 7.79 0.31 34.81
CA PHE A 165 8.03 -0.76 35.78
C PHE A 165 7.53 -2.12 35.28
N LEU A 166 6.31 -2.17 34.73
CA LEU A 166 5.76 -3.36 34.06
C LEU A 166 6.63 -3.81 32.89
N CYS A 167 7.17 -2.88 32.10
CA CYS A 167 8.06 -3.19 30.98
C CYS A 167 9.41 -3.77 31.46
N VAL A 168 9.98 -3.24 32.54
CA VAL A 168 11.19 -3.79 33.18
C VAL A 168 10.94 -5.18 33.76
N PHE A 169 9.77 -5.40 34.39
CA PHE A 169 9.38 -6.71 34.92
C PHE A 169 9.14 -7.73 33.81
N TRP A 170 8.50 -7.33 32.70
CA TRP A 170 8.25 -8.22 31.57
C TRP A 170 9.52 -8.61 30.79
N ARG A 171 10.55 -7.77 30.82
CA ARG A 171 11.83 -8.05 30.13
C ARG A 171 12.78 -8.95 30.93
N LYS A 172 12.48 -9.24 32.19
CA LYS A 172 13.32 -10.07 33.07
C LYS A 172 12.72 -11.46 33.24
#